data_AF-A0A963KXV1-F1
#
_entry.id   AF-A0A963KXV1-F1
#
_cell.length_a   1.000
_cell.length_b   1.000
_cell.length_c   1.000
_cell.angle_alpha   90.00
_cell.angle_beta   90.00
_cell.angle_gamma   90.00
#
_symmetry.space_group_name_H-M   'P 1'
#
loop_
_entity.id
_entity.type
_entity.pdbx_description
1 polymer ?
#
loop_
_entity_poly.entity_id
_entity_poly.type
_entity_poly.pdbx_seq_one_letter_code
_entity_poly.pdbx_strand_id
1 'polypeptide(L)'
;MTQPVEYRALTPQQRARVILSTARAETASQLWRAALGTDVLATAPTGWSPPKFTQNAGSGNALAALLAGSLSPAPQPGSSYISGGVAPTGSIDRAKTSALPEIMAGLHPPLEGLGANTRYAGALQAASQRTSIPAGAIAAIIDAEAARLGDGSWNPHSRNPRSSAAGLGQFLSGTWISMARDKGSALHAMARDHGLVSATGDIAPGARSRLLALRYDPAAAIAAVADYARANLELLKSKGIAIGHDPRSVARAAYIGHHLGPGDALRYYRGTLDQERARLLLTAQVGSQRAEHYISKTGNPIISHRNWLDDYIAKRVQPHRYYSNINTMPRNSSAS
;
A
#
# COMPACT_ATOMS: atom_id res chain seq x y z
N MET A 1 6.21 26.90 -18.61
CA MET A 1 6.57 25.94 -19.68
C MET A 1 7.18 24.72 -19.04
N THR A 2 6.37 23.72 -18.71
CA THR A 2 6.79 22.48 -18.06
C THR A 2 6.90 21.39 -19.12
N GLN A 3 8.11 20.86 -19.31
CA GLN A 3 8.42 19.83 -20.30
C GLN A 3 7.67 18.53 -19.97
N PRO A 4 7.07 17.84 -20.96
CA PRO A 4 6.41 16.56 -20.75
C PRO A 4 7.45 15.49 -20.39
N VAL A 5 7.09 14.58 -19.47
CA VAL A 5 7.88 13.38 -19.17
C VAL A 5 7.95 12.53 -20.44
N GLU A 6 9.06 12.61 -21.16
CA GLU A 6 9.28 11.82 -22.38
C GLU A 6 9.50 10.35 -22.00
N TYR A 7 8.62 9.47 -22.48
CA TYR A 7 8.80 8.01 -22.49
C TYR A 7 10.09 7.55 -23.20
N ARG A 8 10.83 8.46 -23.85
CA ARG A 8 12.16 8.25 -24.44
C ARG A 8 13.27 8.10 -23.41
N ALA A 9 13.08 8.57 -22.17
CA ALA A 9 14.10 8.48 -21.12
C ALA A 9 14.32 7.04 -20.59
N LEU A 10 13.43 6.10 -20.92
CA LEU A 10 13.59 4.69 -20.60
C LEU A 10 14.39 3.98 -21.68
N THR A 11 15.45 3.28 -21.28
CA THR A 11 16.19 2.38 -22.18
C THR A 11 15.23 1.37 -22.82
N PRO A 12 15.53 0.85 -24.02
CA PRO A 12 14.74 -0.21 -24.64
C PRO A 12 14.51 -1.41 -23.71
N GLN A 13 15.51 -1.82 -22.90
CA GLN A 13 15.33 -2.90 -21.93
C GLN A 13 14.38 -2.52 -20.79
N GLN A 14 14.43 -1.29 -20.27
CA GLN A 14 13.48 -0.83 -19.26
C GLN A 14 12.05 -0.78 -19.81
N ARG A 15 11.87 -0.30 -21.04
CA ARG A 15 10.57 -0.32 -21.73
C ARG A 15 10.04 -1.74 -21.92
N ALA A 16 10.87 -2.65 -22.42
CA ALA A 16 10.51 -4.06 -22.60
C ALA A 16 10.14 -4.72 -21.26
N ARG A 17 10.90 -4.44 -20.18
CA ARG A 17 10.58 -4.90 -18.83
C ARG A 17 9.24 -4.35 -18.35
N VAL A 18 8.97 -3.05 -18.51
CA VAL A 18 7.69 -2.44 -18.13
C VAL A 18 6.53 -3.08 -18.89
N ILE A 19 6.65 -3.26 -20.20
CA ILE A 19 5.64 -3.88 -21.06
C ILE A 19 5.39 -5.33 -20.63
N LEU A 20 6.44 -6.16 -20.58
CA LEU A 20 6.33 -7.57 -20.18
C LEU A 20 5.72 -7.73 -18.78
N SER A 21 6.10 -6.84 -17.87
CA SER A 21 5.64 -6.89 -16.48
C SER A 21 4.19 -6.39 -16.31
N THR A 22 3.74 -5.49 -17.17
CA THR A 22 2.33 -5.05 -17.26
C THR A 22 1.50 -6.15 -17.88
N ALA A 23 1.96 -6.73 -19.00
CA ALA A 23 1.32 -7.86 -19.66
C ALA A 23 1.16 -9.04 -18.69
N ARG A 24 2.20 -9.43 -17.95
CA ARG A 24 2.10 -10.50 -16.93
C ARG A 24 1.09 -10.20 -15.82
N ALA A 25 1.03 -8.95 -15.35
CA ALA A 25 0.07 -8.55 -14.32
C ALA A 25 -1.38 -8.54 -14.85
N GLU A 26 -1.57 -8.15 -16.11
CA GLU A 26 -2.86 -8.17 -16.79
C GLU A 26 -3.30 -9.60 -17.11
N THR A 27 -2.41 -10.45 -17.62
CA THR A 27 -2.65 -11.89 -17.82
C THR A 27 -2.96 -12.56 -16.50
N ALA A 28 -2.23 -12.29 -15.43
CA ALA A 28 -2.58 -12.80 -14.10
C ALA A 28 -3.98 -12.34 -13.68
N SER A 29 -4.33 -11.06 -13.89
CA SER A 29 -5.66 -10.51 -13.58
C SER A 29 -6.78 -11.06 -14.49
N GLN A 30 -6.47 -11.44 -15.73
CA GLN A 30 -7.40 -12.07 -16.68
C GLN A 30 -7.58 -13.55 -16.35
N LEU A 31 -6.51 -14.27 -16.04
CA LEU A 31 -6.56 -15.65 -15.54
C LEU A 31 -7.32 -15.73 -14.21
N TRP A 32 -7.15 -14.74 -13.33
CA TRP A 32 -7.97 -14.58 -12.12
C TRP A 32 -9.45 -14.40 -12.45
N ARG A 33 -9.81 -13.56 -13.42
CA ARG A 33 -11.21 -13.37 -13.85
C ARG A 33 -11.79 -14.59 -14.57
N ALA A 34 -10.98 -15.29 -15.37
CA ALA A 34 -11.37 -16.52 -16.05
C ALA A 34 -11.52 -17.70 -15.08
N ALA A 35 -10.67 -17.77 -14.05
CA ALA A 35 -10.75 -18.79 -12.99
C ALA A 35 -11.92 -18.54 -12.02
N LEU A 36 -12.36 -17.30 -11.86
CA LEU A 36 -13.52 -16.93 -11.02
C LEU A 36 -14.87 -17.01 -11.76
N GLY A 37 -14.85 -17.22 -13.09
CA GLY A 37 -16.03 -17.32 -13.94
C GLY A 37 -16.79 -16.00 -14.11
N THR A 38 -17.13 -15.66 -15.35
CA THR A 38 -18.32 -14.84 -15.63
C THR A 38 -19.42 -15.84 -15.94
N ASP A 39 -20.36 -16.04 -15.01
CA ASP A 39 -21.15 -17.27 -14.91
C ASP A 39 -21.76 -17.80 -16.23
N VAL A 40 -21.53 -19.11 -16.43
CA VAL A 40 -22.24 -20.12 -17.24
C VAL A 40 -22.56 -19.76 -18.70
N LEU A 41 -21.85 -20.41 -19.65
CA LEU A 41 -22.44 -21.19 -20.76
C LEU A 41 -21.37 -22.09 -21.43
N ALA A 42 -21.52 -23.39 -21.22
CA ALA A 42 -21.27 -24.51 -22.13
C ALA A 42 -19.85 -24.82 -22.69
N THR A 43 -19.37 -26.01 -22.27
CA THR A 43 -18.52 -27.01 -22.96
C THR A 43 -16.99 -26.82 -23.00
N ALA A 44 -16.29 -27.72 -22.30
CA ALA A 44 -14.86 -28.01 -22.44
C ALA A 44 -14.67 -29.41 -23.08
N PRO A 45 -13.69 -29.64 -23.98
CA PRO A 45 -13.23 -30.98 -24.33
C PRO A 45 -12.09 -31.44 -23.41
N THR A 46 -12.08 -32.75 -23.17
CA THR A 46 -11.16 -33.54 -22.34
C THR A 46 -9.77 -33.71 -23.00
N GLY A 47 -8.69 -33.69 -22.21
CA GLY A 47 -7.39 -34.25 -22.63
C GLY A 47 -6.09 -33.47 -22.36
N TRP A 48 -6.07 -32.36 -21.62
CA TRP A 48 -4.83 -31.58 -21.42
C TRP A 48 -4.16 -31.81 -20.06
N SER A 49 -2.85 -32.12 -20.06
CA SER A 49 -1.98 -32.19 -18.87
C SER A 49 -0.69 -31.39 -19.11
N PRO A 50 -0.32 -30.43 -18.23
CA PRO A 50 0.96 -29.72 -18.32
C PRO A 50 2.06 -30.31 -17.39
N PRO A 51 3.35 -30.00 -17.67
CA PRO A 51 4.48 -30.82 -17.24
C PRO A 51 5.00 -30.52 -15.82
N LYS A 52 5.66 -31.53 -15.25
CA LYS A 52 6.39 -31.47 -13.97
C LYS A 52 7.71 -30.71 -14.14
N PHE A 53 8.01 -29.77 -13.25
CA PHE A 53 9.34 -29.17 -13.09
C PHE A 53 9.78 -29.20 -11.63
N THR A 54 10.99 -29.72 -11.39
CA THR A 54 11.63 -29.91 -10.09
C THR A 54 12.69 -28.84 -9.79
N GLN A 55 12.62 -28.27 -8.58
CA GLN A 55 13.65 -27.75 -7.63
C GLN A 55 14.85 -26.90 -8.17
N ASN A 56 15.41 -25.87 -7.52
CA ASN A 56 15.51 -25.48 -6.11
C ASN A 56 16.04 -24.02 -5.99
N ALA A 57 15.88 -23.42 -4.80
CA ALA A 57 16.50 -22.20 -4.23
C ALA A 57 15.53 -21.06 -3.86
N GLY A 58 15.23 -20.98 -2.54
CA GLY A 58 14.87 -19.73 -1.87
C GLY A 58 13.39 -19.38 -1.77
N SER A 59 12.68 -20.08 -0.87
CA SER A 59 11.50 -19.55 -0.15
C SER A 59 10.32 -19.08 -1.01
N GLY A 60 9.75 -20.00 -1.80
CA GLY A 60 8.52 -19.71 -2.53
C GLY A 60 7.75 -20.98 -2.80
N ASN A 61 6.80 -21.34 -1.95
CA ASN A 61 5.69 -22.22 -2.28
C ASN A 61 4.63 -22.15 -1.18
N ALA A 62 3.47 -21.62 -1.55
CA ALA A 62 2.28 -21.43 -0.70
C ALA A 62 1.07 -21.03 -1.54
N LEU A 63 1.31 -20.22 -2.58
CA LEU A 63 0.24 -19.66 -3.42
C LEU A 63 -0.43 -20.71 -4.32
N ALA A 64 0.21 -21.85 -4.56
CA ALA A 64 -0.34 -22.93 -5.37
C ALA A 64 -1.38 -23.80 -4.62
N ALA A 65 -1.42 -23.76 -3.28
CA ALA A 65 -2.34 -24.55 -2.46
C ALA A 65 -3.64 -23.82 -2.11
N LEU A 66 -3.72 -22.50 -2.35
CA LEU A 66 -4.85 -21.65 -1.91
C LEU A 66 -5.87 -21.31 -3.02
N LEU A 67 -5.63 -21.74 -4.25
CA LEU A 67 -6.47 -21.42 -5.41
C LEU A 67 -7.46 -22.55 -5.79
N ALA A 68 -7.63 -23.56 -4.94
CA ALA A 68 -8.43 -24.76 -5.22
C ALA A 68 -9.68 -24.98 -4.33
N GLY A 69 -10.08 -24.03 -3.48
CA GLY A 69 -11.37 -24.10 -2.76
C GLY A 69 -11.91 -22.68 -2.58
N SER A 70 -13.14 -22.35 -2.92
CA SER A 70 -14.38 -23.12 -2.79
C SER A 70 -15.50 -22.55 -3.67
N LEU A 71 -16.34 -23.45 -4.20
CA LEU A 71 -17.65 -23.17 -4.79
C LEU A 71 -18.72 -22.94 -3.68
N SER A 72 -19.72 -22.11 -4.04
CA SER A 72 -21.03 -21.65 -3.48
C SER A 72 -21.88 -22.60 -2.57
N PRO A 73 -23.12 -22.25 -2.10
CA PRO A 73 -23.97 -21.04 -2.27
C PRO A 73 -24.65 -20.46 -0.99
N ALA A 74 -25.38 -19.36 -1.19
CA ALA A 74 -26.17 -18.56 -0.23
C ALA A 74 -27.39 -19.27 0.40
N PRO A 75 -28.03 -18.63 1.40
CA PRO A 75 -29.44 -18.24 1.22
C PRO A 75 -29.81 -16.81 1.69
N GLN A 76 -30.81 -16.25 1.01
CA GLN A 76 -31.69 -15.10 1.37
C GLN A 76 -32.99 -15.67 2.01
N PRO A 77 -33.87 -14.93 2.76
CA PRO A 77 -34.45 -13.63 2.34
C PRO A 77 -34.82 -12.60 3.44
N GLY A 78 -35.15 -11.37 3.00
CA GLY A 78 -35.94 -10.40 3.78
C GLY A 78 -35.88 -8.94 3.29
N SER A 79 -36.86 -8.54 2.47
CA SER A 79 -37.20 -7.19 1.94
C SER A 79 -37.00 -6.01 2.91
N SER A 80 -36.75 -4.77 2.46
CA SER A 80 -37.56 -4.00 1.50
C SER A 80 -36.82 -2.78 0.91
N TYR A 81 -37.20 -2.44 -0.32
CA TYR A 81 -36.85 -1.22 -1.03
C TYR A 81 -37.77 -0.07 -0.60
N ILE A 82 -37.21 1.12 -0.34
CA ILE A 82 -37.87 2.40 -0.65
C ILE A 82 -36.85 3.33 -1.32
N SER A 83 -37.20 3.74 -2.54
CA SER A 83 -36.64 4.87 -3.26
C SER A 83 -37.39 6.13 -2.82
N GLY A 84 -36.67 7.19 -2.46
CA GLY A 84 -37.25 8.47 -2.05
C GLY A 84 -36.13 9.50 -1.81
N GLY A 85 -36.18 10.59 -2.56
CA GLY A 85 -35.08 11.55 -2.72
C GLY A 85 -34.79 12.43 -1.51
N VAL A 86 -33.72 13.20 -1.68
CA VAL A 86 -33.51 14.63 -1.36
C VAL A 86 -32.03 14.82 -1.01
N ALA A 87 -31.36 15.63 -1.82
CA ALA A 87 -30.01 16.10 -1.56
C ALA A 87 -30.00 16.97 -0.28
N PRO A 88 -29.03 16.81 0.63
CA PRO A 88 -28.75 17.85 1.58
C PRO A 88 -27.79 18.86 0.93
N THR A 89 -28.37 19.97 0.45
CA THR A 89 -27.67 21.26 0.43
C THR A 89 -27.48 21.69 1.88
N GLY A 90 -26.32 21.39 2.43
CA GLY A 90 -25.90 21.83 3.76
C GLY A 90 -24.47 22.32 3.69
N SER A 91 -24.31 23.63 3.58
CA SER A 91 -23.04 24.32 3.84
C SER A 91 -22.69 24.07 5.30
N ILE A 92 -21.83 23.09 5.55
CA ILE A 92 -21.19 22.94 6.86
C ILE A 92 -20.07 23.97 6.94
N ASP A 93 -20.31 25.00 7.75
CA ASP A 93 -19.32 25.98 8.16
C ASP A 93 -18.05 25.25 8.62
N ARG A 94 -17.00 25.45 7.82
CA ARG A 94 -15.64 25.00 8.11
C ARG A 94 -15.06 25.94 9.16
N ALA A 95 -15.49 25.80 10.40
CA ALA A 95 -14.81 26.37 11.55
C ALA A 95 -15.03 25.45 12.76
N LYS A 96 -13.92 25.05 13.40
CA LYS A 96 -13.85 24.21 14.61
C LYS A 96 -13.90 22.69 14.36
N THR A 97 -12.86 22.19 13.70
CA THR A 97 -12.36 20.83 14.01
C THR A 97 -11.13 20.95 14.90
N SER A 98 -11.18 20.21 15.99
CA SER A 98 -10.19 20.12 17.07
C SER A 98 -8.77 20.00 16.52
N ALA A 99 -7.96 21.02 16.81
CA ALA A 99 -6.57 21.11 16.44
C ALA A 99 -5.75 20.07 17.22
N LEU A 100 -5.02 19.22 16.50
CA LEU A 100 -3.76 18.71 17.00
C LEU A 100 -2.97 19.91 17.52
N PRO A 101 -2.33 19.87 18.71
CA PRO A 101 -1.64 21.03 19.24
C PRO A 101 -0.71 21.60 18.17
N GLU A 102 -0.88 22.90 17.88
CA GLU A 102 -0.17 23.70 16.86
C GLU A 102 1.36 23.68 17.00
N ILE A 103 1.89 23.02 18.03
CA ILE A 103 3.30 22.91 18.38
C ILE A 103 4.10 22.04 17.38
N MET A 104 3.45 21.27 16.48
CA MET A 104 4.13 20.52 15.41
C MET A 104 3.97 21.13 14.00
N ALA A 105 3.16 22.18 13.84
CA ALA A 105 2.87 22.77 12.52
C ALA A 105 3.97 23.71 12.00
N GLY A 106 4.91 24.13 12.84
CA GLY A 106 5.94 25.13 12.49
C GLY A 106 7.36 24.60 12.27
N LEU A 107 7.64 23.33 12.56
CA LEU A 107 8.98 22.76 12.47
C LEU A 107 8.89 21.42 11.72
N HIS A 108 8.91 21.47 10.39
CA HIS A 108 9.31 20.30 9.62
C HIS A 108 10.81 20.14 9.85
N PRO A 109 11.26 19.21 10.73
CA PRO A 109 12.68 19.09 11.00
C PRO A 109 13.37 18.74 9.68
N PRO A 110 14.58 19.26 9.41
CA PRO A 110 15.33 18.84 8.24
C PRO A 110 15.45 17.32 8.25
N LEU A 111 15.16 16.71 7.09
CA LEU A 111 15.32 15.28 6.92
C LEU A 111 16.81 14.97 6.86
N GLU A 112 17.28 14.19 7.81
CA GLU A 112 18.64 13.68 7.85
C GLU A 112 18.63 12.15 7.67
N GLY A 113 19.79 11.50 7.63
CA GLY A 113 19.87 10.03 7.61
C GLY A 113 19.35 9.33 6.34
N LEU A 114 18.99 10.07 5.28
CA LEU A 114 18.56 9.49 3.99
C LEU A 114 19.71 8.85 3.19
N GLY A 115 20.96 9.26 3.44
CA GLY A 115 22.14 8.75 2.74
C GLY A 115 22.03 8.97 1.23
N ALA A 116 22.18 7.90 0.43
CA ALA A 116 22.03 7.96 -1.03
C ALA A 116 20.62 8.39 -1.50
N ASN A 117 19.63 8.42 -0.60
CA ASN A 117 18.25 8.82 -0.88
C ASN A 117 17.97 10.32 -0.64
N THR A 118 18.98 11.14 -0.29
CA THR A 118 18.82 12.59 -0.06
C THR A 118 18.20 13.32 -1.26
N ARG A 119 18.37 12.79 -2.49
CA ARG A 119 17.69 13.24 -3.71
C ARG A 119 16.15 13.29 -3.61
N TYR A 120 15.55 12.55 -2.68
CA TYR A 120 14.10 12.51 -2.45
C TYR A 120 13.64 13.41 -1.30
N ALA A 121 14.54 14.13 -0.62
CA ALA A 121 14.19 14.94 0.55
C ALA A 121 13.09 15.97 0.25
N GLY A 122 13.20 16.69 -0.88
CA GLY A 122 12.18 17.67 -1.29
C GLY A 122 10.81 17.03 -1.55
N ALA A 123 10.76 15.88 -2.21
CA ALA A 123 9.50 15.16 -2.46
C ALA A 123 8.86 14.64 -1.16
N LEU A 124 9.68 14.14 -0.22
CA LEU A 124 9.23 13.70 1.09
C LEU A 124 8.68 14.87 1.93
N GLN A 125 9.35 16.02 1.91
CA GLN A 125 8.90 17.24 2.59
C GLN A 125 7.60 17.78 2.00
N ALA A 126 7.50 17.88 0.67
CA ALA A 126 6.28 18.33 0.00
C ALA A 126 5.09 17.39 0.28
N ALA A 127 5.32 16.07 0.24
CA ALA A 127 4.30 15.09 0.57
C ALA A 127 3.88 15.19 2.05
N SER A 128 4.84 15.43 2.96
CA SER A 128 4.59 15.63 4.39
C SER A 128 3.73 16.87 4.65
N GLN A 129 4.10 18.01 4.08
CA GLN A 129 3.36 19.27 4.18
C GLN A 129 1.91 19.12 3.71
N ARG A 130 1.70 18.43 2.58
CA ARG A 130 0.37 18.26 1.98
C ARG A 130 -0.55 17.34 2.77
N THR A 131 0.00 16.33 3.44
CA THR A 131 -0.77 15.24 4.06
C THR A 131 -0.74 15.25 5.59
N SER A 132 0.10 16.10 6.18
CA SER A 132 0.44 16.12 7.60
C SER A 132 1.02 14.79 8.12
N ILE A 133 1.47 13.89 7.23
CA ILE A 133 2.21 12.69 7.61
C ILE A 133 3.68 13.07 7.80
N PRO A 134 4.33 12.74 8.94
CA PRO A 134 5.74 13.07 9.16
C PRO A 134 6.63 12.53 8.04
N ALA A 135 7.50 13.36 7.48
CA ALA A 135 8.34 12.98 6.36
C ALA A 135 9.23 11.74 6.64
N GLY A 136 9.73 11.59 7.87
CA GLY A 136 10.46 10.40 8.31
C GLY A 136 9.59 9.14 8.38
N ALA A 137 8.27 9.27 8.63
CA ALA A 137 7.33 8.15 8.53
C ALA A 137 7.14 7.71 7.08
N ILE A 138 7.00 8.66 6.15
CA ILE A 138 6.91 8.37 4.71
C ILE A 138 8.21 7.66 4.25
N ALA A 139 9.37 8.18 4.64
CA ALA A 139 10.67 7.58 4.33
C ALA A 139 10.81 6.18 4.92
N ALA A 140 10.38 5.95 6.17
CA ALA A 140 10.44 4.64 6.81
C ALA A 140 9.56 3.60 6.11
N ILE A 141 8.37 3.99 5.62
CA ILE A 141 7.51 3.09 4.84
C ILE A 141 8.19 2.73 3.52
N ILE A 142 8.72 3.71 2.78
CA ILE A 142 9.43 3.46 1.53
C ILE A 142 10.66 2.58 1.76
N ASP A 143 11.42 2.80 2.83
CA ASP A 143 12.58 1.99 3.17
C ASP A 143 12.26 0.53 3.51
N ALA A 144 11.06 0.31 4.08
CA ALA A 144 10.56 -1.02 4.39
C ALA A 144 10.02 -1.76 3.16
N GLU A 145 9.57 -1.03 2.13
CA GLU A 145 8.91 -1.60 0.93
C GLU A 145 9.84 -1.71 -0.28
N ALA A 146 10.66 -0.70 -0.53
CA ALA A 146 11.48 -0.62 -1.73
C ALA A 146 12.68 -1.58 -1.66
N ALA A 147 12.93 -2.28 -2.77
CA ALA A 147 14.24 -2.87 -3.01
C ALA A 147 15.33 -1.78 -3.05
N ARG A 148 16.58 -2.16 -2.75
CA ARG A 148 17.74 -1.26 -2.84
C ARG A 148 18.63 -1.61 -4.02
N LEU A 149 19.32 -0.61 -4.54
CA LEU A 149 20.44 -0.75 -5.46
C LEU A 149 21.74 -1.03 -4.68
N GLY A 150 22.82 -1.35 -5.39
CA GLY A 150 24.11 -1.67 -4.76
C GLY A 150 24.73 -0.52 -3.96
N ASP A 151 24.35 0.72 -4.27
CA ASP A 151 24.76 1.94 -3.54
C ASP A 151 23.89 2.22 -2.30
N GLY A 152 22.95 1.32 -1.97
CA GLY A 152 22.03 1.46 -0.85
C GLY A 152 20.82 2.36 -1.14
N SER A 153 20.76 3.00 -2.30
CA SER A 153 19.62 3.84 -2.67
C SER A 153 18.38 3.02 -3.03
N TRP A 154 17.20 3.58 -2.79
CA TRP A 154 15.95 2.92 -3.12
C TRP A 154 15.82 2.78 -4.63
N ASN A 155 15.39 1.60 -5.06
CA ASN A 155 15.18 1.25 -6.46
C ASN A 155 13.76 1.65 -6.90
N PRO A 156 13.57 2.70 -7.71
CA PRO A 156 12.24 3.10 -8.19
C PRO A 156 11.58 2.04 -9.08
N HIS A 157 12.38 1.11 -9.64
CA HIS A 157 11.92 -0.01 -10.43
C HIS A 157 11.74 -1.29 -9.61
N SER A 158 11.68 -1.19 -8.28
CA SER A 158 11.34 -2.31 -7.39
C SER A 158 10.05 -2.99 -7.85
N ARG A 159 10.06 -4.33 -7.84
CA ARG A 159 8.93 -5.17 -8.24
C ARG A 159 8.85 -6.43 -7.42
N ASN A 160 7.62 -6.80 -7.07
CA ASN A 160 7.34 -8.13 -6.55
C ASN A 160 7.07 -9.10 -7.73
N PRO A 161 7.82 -10.21 -7.88
CA PRO A 161 7.58 -11.16 -8.97
C PRO A 161 6.28 -11.97 -8.81
N ARG A 162 5.66 -11.95 -7.62
CA ARG A 162 4.47 -12.74 -7.27
C ARG A 162 3.19 -11.90 -7.19
N SER A 163 3.27 -10.59 -7.45
CA SER A 163 2.10 -9.71 -7.43
C SER A 163 2.26 -8.55 -8.41
N SER A 164 1.25 -7.69 -8.47
CA SER A 164 1.33 -6.47 -9.27
C SER A 164 2.09 -5.34 -8.57
N ALA A 165 2.60 -5.55 -7.35
CA ALA A 165 3.29 -4.53 -6.55
C ALA A 165 4.55 -4.01 -7.26
N ALA A 166 4.65 -2.69 -7.37
CA ALA A 166 5.77 -2.03 -8.05
C ALA A 166 6.03 -0.64 -7.49
N GLY A 167 7.25 -0.14 -7.70
CA GLY A 167 7.65 1.20 -7.31
C GLY A 167 8.17 1.31 -5.87
N LEU A 168 8.53 2.53 -5.48
CA LEU A 168 9.03 2.81 -4.13
C LEU A 168 8.03 2.44 -3.02
N GLY A 169 6.73 2.54 -3.30
CA GLY A 169 5.66 2.17 -2.36
C GLY A 169 5.11 0.76 -2.55
N GLN A 170 5.64 -0.04 -3.49
CA GLN A 170 5.15 -1.39 -3.80
C GLN A 170 3.62 -1.47 -4.02
N PHE A 171 3.03 -0.44 -4.64
CA PHE A 171 1.58 -0.37 -4.82
C PHE A 171 1.07 -1.44 -5.77
N LEU A 172 -0.02 -2.13 -5.39
CA LEU A 172 -0.78 -3.01 -6.28
C LEU A 172 -1.49 -2.21 -7.38
N SER A 173 -1.75 -2.84 -8.53
CA SER A 173 -2.42 -2.18 -9.65
C SER A 173 -3.80 -1.65 -9.26
N GLY A 174 -4.58 -2.42 -8.48
CA GLY A 174 -5.91 -2.02 -8.01
C GLY A 174 -5.86 -0.77 -7.12
N THR A 175 -5.02 -0.80 -6.08
CA THR A 175 -4.83 0.35 -5.17
C THR A 175 -4.37 1.59 -5.94
N TRP A 176 -3.40 1.45 -6.83
CA TRP A 176 -2.88 2.57 -7.62
C TRP A 176 -3.96 3.23 -8.49
N ILE A 177 -4.80 2.43 -9.14
CA ILE A 177 -5.94 2.94 -9.90
C ILE A 177 -6.90 3.67 -8.99
N SER A 178 -7.33 3.05 -7.89
CA SER A 178 -8.28 3.67 -6.96
C SER A 178 -7.77 5.02 -6.45
N MET A 179 -6.48 5.12 -6.13
CA MET A 179 -5.85 6.38 -5.77
C MET A 179 -5.87 7.39 -6.92
N ALA A 180 -5.51 6.98 -8.15
CA ALA A 180 -5.59 7.87 -9.30
C ALA A 180 -7.00 8.36 -9.63
N ARG A 181 -8.04 7.62 -9.24
CA ARG A 181 -9.44 8.05 -9.36
C ARG A 181 -9.86 9.01 -8.25
N ASP A 182 -9.22 8.94 -7.08
CA ASP A 182 -9.50 9.81 -5.95
C ASP A 182 -9.00 11.25 -6.22
N LYS A 183 -9.95 12.15 -6.45
CA LYS A 183 -9.73 13.57 -6.76
C LYS A 183 -8.95 14.31 -5.67
N GLY A 184 -8.95 13.80 -4.43
CA GLY A 184 -8.19 14.37 -3.32
C GLY A 184 -6.72 13.92 -3.26
N SER A 185 -6.30 12.98 -4.10
CA SER A 185 -4.92 12.48 -4.12
C SER A 185 -4.02 13.29 -5.04
N ALA A 186 -2.74 13.40 -4.70
CA ALA A 186 -1.75 13.99 -5.58
C ALA A 186 -1.52 13.14 -6.84
N LEU A 187 -1.70 11.81 -6.76
CA LEU A 187 -1.63 10.93 -7.92
C LEU A 187 -2.71 11.27 -8.95
N HIS A 188 -3.93 11.61 -8.51
CA HIS A 188 -4.98 12.08 -9.41
C HIS A 188 -4.56 13.35 -10.12
N ALA A 189 -4.07 14.36 -9.39
CA ALA A 189 -3.59 15.61 -9.99
C ALA A 189 -2.48 15.35 -11.05
N MET A 190 -1.47 14.55 -10.72
CA MET A 190 -0.41 14.20 -11.69
C MET A 190 -0.97 13.42 -12.88
N ALA A 191 -1.87 12.46 -12.65
CA ALA A 191 -2.48 11.67 -13.73
C ALA A 191 -3.35 12.54 -14.65
N ARG A 192 -4.00 13.58 -14.11
CA ARG A 192 -4.75 14.60 -14.87
C ARG A 192 -3.82 15.41 -15.77
N ASP A 193 -2.72 15.90 -15.22
CA ASP A 193 -1.72 16.68 -15.96
C ASP A 193 -1.11 15.89 -17.12
N HIS A 194 -1.01 14.57 -16.96
CA HIS A 194 -0.57 13.66 -18.03
C HIS A 194 -1.66 13.19 -19.00
N GLY A 195 -2.91 13.66 -18.83
CA GLY A 195 -4.07 13.25 -19.63
C GLY A 195 -4.46 11.78 -19.46
N LEU A 196 -4.09 11.15 -18.34
CA LEU A 196 -4.33 9.74 -18.06
C LEU A 196 -5.68 9.50 -17.36
N VAL A 197 -6.19 10.52 -16.68
CA VAL A 197 -7.44 10.48 -15.91
C VAL A 197 -8.26 11.75 -16.20
N SER A 198 -9.59 11.63 -16.27
CA SER A 198 -10.55 12.73 -16.43
C SER A 198 -10.79 13.47 -15.10
N ALA A 199 -11.49 14.61 -15.15
CA ALA A 199 -11.81 15.38 -13.94
C ALA A 199 -12.73 14.62 -12.98
N THR A 200 -13.48 13.66 -13.51
CA THR A 200 -14.38 12.79 -12.76
C THR A 200 -13.67 11.57 -12.16
N GLY A 201 -12.42 11.29 -12.55
CA GLY A 201 -11.67 10.12 -12.10
C GLY A 201 -11.69 8.94 -13.09
N ASP A 202 -12.23 9.13 -14.29
CA ASP A 202 -12.26 8.07 -15.31
C ASP A 202 -10.90 7.94 -15.98
N ILE A 203 -10.43 6.71 -16.15
CA ILE A 203 -9.16 6.45 -16.84
C ILE A 203 -9.38 6.68 -18.33
N ALA A 204 -8.54 7.50 -18.96
CA ALA A 204 -8.64 7.76 -20.39
C ALA A 204 -8.47 6.45 -21.21
N PRO A 205 -9.15 6.31 -22.36
CA PRO A 205 -9.00 5.14 -23.23
C PRO A 205 -7.53 4.85 -23.55
N GLY A 206 -7.10 3.60 -23.36
CA GLY A 206 -5.69 3.19 -23.59
C GLY A 206 -4.66 3.72 -22.58
N ALA A 207 -5.03 4.60 -21.64
CA ALA A 207 -4.09 5.20 -20.69
C ALA A 207 -3.69 4.28 -19.53
N ARG A 208 -4.31 3.10 -19.43
CA ARG A 208 -4.17 2.18 -18.29
C ARG A 208 -2.71 1.82 -17.97
N SER A 209 -1.95 1.40 -18.97
CA SER A 209 -0.55 0.99 -18.81
C SER A 209 0.35 2.17 -18.42
N ARG A 210 0.13 3.33 -19.05
CA ARG A 210 0.81 4.60 -18.73
C ARG A 210 0.53 5.04 -17.30
N LEU A 211 -0.71 4.92 -16.83
CA LEU A 211 -1.08 5.20 -15.44
C LEU A 211 -0.36 4.28 -14.46
N LEU A 212 -0.33 2.96 -14.75
CA LEU A 212 0.38 2.01 -13.90
C LEU A 212 1.90 2.21 -13.90
N ALA A 213 2.46 2.77 -14.97
CA ALA A 213 3.88 3.09 -15.08
C ALA A 213 4.29 4.27 -14.18
N LEU A 214 3.37 5.15 -13.78
CA LEU A 214 3.66 6.20 -12.80
C LEU A 214 4.10 5.65 -11.43
N ARG A 215 3.91 4.35 -11.13
CA ARG A 215 4.48 3.72 -9.93
C ARG A 215 6.00 3.77 -9.88
N TYR A 216 6.66 3.85 -11.04
CA TYR A 216 8.11 3.95 -11.12
C TYR A 216 8.61 5.40 -11.08
N ASP A 217 7.71 6.37 -11.18
CA ASP A 217 8.05 7.76 -10.95
C ASP A 217 8.20 7.98 -9.43
N PRO A 218 9.40 8.37 -8.95
CA PRO A 218 9.63 8.51 -7.52
C PRO A 218 8.72 9.54 -6.85
N ALA A 219 8.41 10.66 -7.52
CA ALA A 219 7.60 11.72 -6.95
C ALA A 219 6.14 11.28 -6.80
N ALA A 220 5.57 10.65 -7.83
CA ALA A 220 4.24 10.05 -7.79
C ALA A 220 4.15 8.94 -6.72
N ALA A 221 5.16 8.08 -6.63
CA ALA A 221 5.19 7.01 -5.63
C ALA A 221 5.26 7.55 -4.20
N ILE A 222 6.13 8.53 -3.93
CA ILE A 222 6.26 9.18 -2.61
C ILE A 222 4.95 9.87 -2.23
N ALA A 223 4.36 10.64 -3.16
CA ALA A 223 3.10 11.33 -2.93
C ALA A 223 1.95 10.35 -2.65
N ALA A 224 1.91 9.22 -3.37
CA ALA A 224 0.94 8.17 -3.14
C ALA A 224 1.14 7.47 -1.79
N VAL A 225 2.37 7.18 -1.35
CA VAL A 225 2.62 6.63 0.00
C VAL A 225 2.05 7.56 1.07
N ALA A 226 2.28 8.87 0.94
CA ALA A 226 1.76 9.85 1.88
C ALA A 226 0.22 9.94 1.88
N ASP A 227 -0.40 9.94 0.70
CA ASP A 227 -1.86 9.94 0.58
C ASP A 227 -2.51 8.69 1.16
N TYR A 228 -1.92 7.52 0.88
CA TYR A 228 -2.44 6.27 1.39
C TYR A 228 -2.26 6.16 2.90
N ALA A 229 -1.13 6.61 3.43
CA ALA A 229 -0.90 6.73 4.87
C ALA A 229 -1.98 7.62 5.53
N ARG A 230 -2.23 8.82 4.99
CA ARG A 230 -3.29 9.71 5.48
C ARG A 230 -4.66 9.05 5.45
N ALA A 231 -5.06 8.48 4.31
CA ALA A 231 -6.36 7.83 4.16
C ALA A 231 -6.55 6.68 5.16
N ASN A 232 -5.51 5.87 5.38
CA ASN A 232 -5.53 4.78 6.35
C ASN A 232 -5.67 5.28 7.79
N LEU A 233 -4.92 6.33 8.17
CA LEU A 233 -5.02 6.91 9.51
C LEU A 233 -6.38 7.53 9.77
N GLU A 234 -6.92 8.28 8.82
CA GLU A 234 -8.26 8.86 8.95
C GLU A 234 -9.34 7.79 9.03
N LEU A 235 -9.22 6.71 8.26
CA LEU A 235 -10.10 5.55 8.41
C LEU A 235 -10.01 4.97 9.82
N LEU A 236 -8.81 4.68 10.32
CA LEU A 236 -8.62 4.09 11.66
C LEU A 236 -9.21 4.99 12.75
N LYS A 237 -8.93 6.29 12.71
CA LYS A 237 -9.49 7.28 13.64
C LYS A 237 -11.03 7.35 13.56
N SER A 238 -11.58 7.39 12.35
CA SER A 238 -13.05 7.41 12.14
C SER A 238 -13.75 6.16 12.67
N LYS A 239 -13.01 5.07 12.89
CA LYS A 239 -13.48 3.80 13.45
C LYS A 239 -13.16 3.64 14.94
N GLY A 240 -12.72 4.71 15.60
CA GLY A 240 -12.47 4.78 17.04
C GLY A 240 -11.10 4.23 17.47
N ILE A 241 -10.17 4.01 16.53
CA ILE A 241 -8.83 3.53 16.89
C ILE A 241 -7.97 4.73 17.32
N ALA A 242 -7.54 4.73 18.57
CA ALA A 242 -6.60 5.72 19.09
C ALA A 242 -5.20 5.49 18.53
N ILE A 243 -4.68 6.48 17.80
CA ILE A 243 -3.33 6.48 17.25
C ILE A 243 -2.56 7.63 17.90
N GLY A 244 -1.38 7.33 18.46
CA GLY A 244 -0.49 8.35 19.02
C GLY A 244 -0.05 9.37 17.97
N HIS A 245 0.25 10.59 18.43
CA HIS A 245 0.65 11.69 17.56
C HIS A 245 2.16 11.72 17.25
N ASP A 246 2.95 10.92 17.97
CA ASP A 246 4.40 10.84 17.73
C ASP A 246 4.71 10.14 16.39
N PRO A 247 5.85 10.45 15.74
CA PRO A 247 6.19 9.88 14.44
C PRO A 247 6.23 8.35 14.41
N ARG A 248 6.59 7.69 15.51
CA ARG A 248 6.67 6.22 15.59
C ARG A 248 5.28 5.60 15.58
N SER A 249 4.35 6.13 16.36
CA SER A 249 2.95 5.68 16.36
C SER A 249 2.28 5.90 15.01
N VAL A 250 2.51 7.08 14.39
CA VAL A 250 2.01 7.41 13.05
C VAL A 250 2.57 6.45 12.00
N ALA A 251 3.90 6.25 11.98
CA ALA A 251 4.54 5.35 11.01
C ALA A 251 4.06 3.90 11.15
N ARG A 252 3.91 3.41 12.39
CA ARG A 252 3.39 2.07 12.67
C ARG A 252 1.98 1.89 12.11
N ALA A 253 1.07 2.81 12.42
CA ALA A 253 -0.33 2.72 11.97
C ALA A 253 -0.47 2.87 10.45
N ALA A 254 0.27 3.81 9.87
CA ALA A 254 0.33 3.97 8.43
C ALA A 254 0.89 2.72 7.72
N TYR A 255 1.96 2.12 8.26
CA TYR A 255 2.53 0.89 7.69
C TYR A 255 1.59 -0.30 7.82
N ILE A 256 0.92 -0.51 8.95
CA ILE A 256 -0.08 -1.58 9.11
C ILE A 256 -1.21 -1.41 8.09
N GLY A 257 -1.72 -0.19 7.93
CA GLY A 257 -2.71 0.15 6.91
C GLY A 257 -2.22 -0.13 5.48
N HIS A 258 -0.97 0.24 5.19
CA HIS A 258 -0.35 0.01 3.88
C HIS A 258 -0.18 -1.48 3.57
N HIS A 259 0.36 -2.22 4.54
CA HIS A 259 0.83 -3.58 4.38
C HIS A 259 -0.31 -4.61 4.40
N LEU A 260 -1.33 -4.41 5.27
CA LEU A 260 -2.48 -5.30 5.36
C LEU A 260 -3.66 -4.86 4.49
N GLY A 261 -3.68 -3.57 4.11
CA GLY A 261 -4.87 -2.92 3.61
C GLY A 261 -5.83 -2.48 4.73
N PRO A 262 -6.75 -1.54 4.44
CA PRO A 262 -7.56 -0.85 5.45
C PRO A 262 -8.45 -1.78 6.29
N GLY A 263 -9.04 -2.81 5.67
CA GLY A 263 -9.95 -3.73 6.36
C GLY A 263 -9.23 -4.63 7.38
N ASP A 264 -8.11 -5.23 6.98
CA ASP A 264 -7.32 -6.07 7.90
C ASP A 264 -6.56 -5.24 8.93
N ALA A 265 -6.17 -4.01 8.62
CA ALA A 265 -5.65 -3.07 9.62
C ALA A 265 -6.68 -2.79 10.71
N LEU A 266 -7.94 -2.57 10.36
CA LEU A 266 -8.99 -2.37 11.36
C LEU A 266 -9.20 -3.63 12.22
N ARG A 267 -9.25 -4.82 11.60
CA ARG A 267 -9.32 -6.10 12.34
C ARG A 267 -8.11 -6.31 13.25
N TYR A 268 -6.93 -5.93 12.79
CA TYR A 268 -5.70 -5.97 13.57
C TYR A 268 -5.83 -5.12 14.83
N TYR A 269 -6.19 -3.84 14.69
CA TYR A 269 -6.33 -2.94 15.84
C TYR A 269 -7.45 -3.35 16.80
N ARG A 270 -8.56 -3.91 16.31
CA ARG A 270 -9.66 -4.40 17.14
C ARG A 270 -9.41 -5.76 17.79
N GLY A 271 -8.39 -6.50 17.35
CA GLY A 271 -8.19 -7.88 17.79
C GLY A 271 -9.22 -8.86 17.24
N THR A 272 -9.87 -8.53 16.11
CA THR A 272 -10.93 -9.33 15.49
C THR A 272 -10.47 -10.04 14.21
N LEU A 273 -9.16 -10.27 14.07
CA LEU A 273 -8.60 -11.08 13.00
C LEU A 273 -8.83 -12.55 13.35
N ASP A 274 -9.52 -13.31 12.51
CA ASP A 274 -9.72 -14.74 12.75
C ASP A 274 -8.46 -15.57 12.40
N GLN A 275 -8.45 -16.85 12.81
CA GLN A 275 -7.28 -17.72 12.65
C GLN A 275 -6.94 -18.04 11.19
N GLU A 276 -7.97 -18.23 10.34
CA GLU A 276 -7.78 -18.56 8.93
C GLU A 276 -7.16 -17.36 8.21
N ARG A 277 -7.73 -16.17 8.41
CA ARG A 277 -7.21 -14.92 7.85
C ARG A 277 -5.81 -14.61 8.37
N ALA A 278 -5.54 -14.83 9.66
CA ALA A 278 -4.20 -14.62 10.22
C ALA A 278 -3.15 -15.56 9.63
N ARG A 279 -3.46 -16.86 9.48
CA ARG A 279 -2.59 -17.83 8.82
C ARG A 279 -2.34 -17.44 7.36
N LEU A 280 -3.39 -17.02 6.65
CA LEU A 280 -3.31 -16.58 5.27
C LEU A 280 -2.39 -15.37 5.10
N LEU A 281 -2.57 -14.33 5.92
CA LEU A 281 -1.73 -13.13 5.89
C LEU A 281 -0.27 -13.47 6.19
N LEU A 282 -0.01 -14.21 7.27
CA LEU A 282 1.34 -14.62 7.64
C LEU A 282 2.00 -15.45 6.52
N THR A 283 1.27 -16.39 5.94
CA THR A 283 1.74 -17.20 4.80
C THR A 283 2.07 -16.34 3.58
N ALA A 284 1.24 -15.35 3.26
CA ALA A 284 1.50 -14.44 2.14
C ALA A 284 2.77 -13.59 2.35
N GLN A 285 3.04 -13.23 3.61
CA GLN A 285 4.13 -12.34 4.00
C GLN A 285 5.48 -13.06 4.14
N VAL A 286 5.50 -14.24 4.77
CA VAL A 286 6.76 -14.97 5.05
C VAL A 286 6.90 -16.29 4.28
N GLY A 287 5.88 -16.71 3.54
CA GLY A 287 5.81 -18.03 2.90
C GLY A 287 5.35 -19.14 3.84
N SER A 288 4.75 -20.21 3.30
CA SER A 288 4.13 -21.29 4.10
C SER A 288 5.06 -21.91 5.12
N GLN A 289 6.29 -22.28 4.73
CA GLN A 289 7.21 -22.96 5.64
C GLN A 289 7.54 -22.11 6.87
N ARG A 290 7.80 -20.81 6.68
CA ARG A 290 8.08 -19.90 7.79
C ARG A 290 6.83 -19.62 8.61
N ALA A 291 5.66 -19.50 7.97
CA ALA A 291 4.40 -19.30 8.66
C ALA A 291 4.10 -20.46 9.61
N GLU A 292 4.22 -21.71 9.16
CA GLU A 292 4.04 -22.89 10.01
C GLU A 292 5.05 -22.95 11.16
N HIS A 293 6.30 -22.52 10.93
CA HIS A 293 7.29 -22.40 12.00
C HIS A 293 6.94 -21.35 13.07
N TYR A 294 6.36 -20.21 12.68
CA TYR A 294 5.87 -19.24 13.65
C TYR A 294 4.65 -19.76 14.41
N ILE A 295 3.73 -20.44 13.70
CA ILE A 295 2.50 -21.00 14.28
C ILE A 295 2.83 -22.11 15.26
N SER A 296 3.77 -23.01 14.95
CA SER A 296 4.15 -24.09 15.85
C SER A 296 4.73 -23.61 17.19
N LYS A 297 5.40 -22.43 17.20
CA LYS A 297 5.94 -21.82 18.41
C LYS A 297 4.90 -21.24 19.36
N THR A 298 3.74 -20.83 18.84
CA THR A 298 2.71 -20.14 19.63
C THR A 298 1.41 -20.94 19.75
N GLY A 299 1.21 -21.95 18.92
CA GLY A 299 -0.05 -22.68 18.77
C GLY A 299 -1.20 -21.83 18.18
N ASN A 300 -0.96 -20.57 17.78
CA ASN A 300 -2.01 -19.64 17.42
C ASN A 300 -1.60 -18.73 16.24
N PRO A 301 -2.27 -18.84 15.08
CA PRO A 301 -1.97 -18.00 13.91
C PRO A 301 -2.15 -16.49 14.13
N ILE A 302 -3.10 -16.07 14.96
CA ILE A 302 -3.36 -14.66 15.27
C ILE A 302 -2.19 -14.07 16.02
N ILE A 303 -1.74 -14.76 17.09
CA ILE A 303 -0.57 -14.36 17.88
C ILE A 303 0.70 -14.39 17.02
N SER A 304 0.87 -15.42 16.20
CA SER A 304 2.02 -15.54 15.29
C SER A 304 2.11 -14.39 14.31
N HIS A 305 1.01 -14.08 13.62
CA HIS A 305 0.94 -12.97 12.68
C HIS A 305 1.23 -11.63 13.36
N ARG A 306 0.62 -11.40 14.53
CA ARG A 306 0.83 -10.17 15.31
C ARG A 306 2.29 -10.01 15.76
N ASN A 307 2.87 -11.03 16.38
CA ASN A 307 4.25 -11.00 16.85
C ASN A 307 5.23 -10.78 15.69
N TRP A 308 5.03 -11.47 14.56
CA TRP A 308 5.87 -11.28 13.38
C TRP A 308 5.77 -9.86 12.83
N LEU A 309 4.55 -9.33 12.65
CA LEU A 309 4.34 -8.01 12.07
C LEU A 309 4.89 -6.91 13.00
N ASP A 310 4.68 -7.05 14.31
CA ASP A 310 5.20 -6.12 15.30
C ASP A 310 6.73 -6.10 15.34
N ASP A 311 7.36 -7.27 15.31
CA ASP A 311 8.82 -7.40 15.22
C ASP A 311 9.37 -6.81 13.91
N TYR A 312 8.68 -7.06 12.79
CA TYR A 312 9.06 -6.47 11.50
C TYR A 312 9.01 -4.93 11.54
N ILE A 313 7.92 -4.35 12.03
CA ILE A 313 7.76 -2.89 12.17
C ILE A 313 8.84 -2.32 13.10
N ALA A 314 9.05 -2.96 14.25
CA ALA A 314 10.06 -2.54 15.22
C ALA A 314 11.49 -2.59 14.67
N LYS A 315 11.76 -3.39 13.63
CA LYS A 315 13.09 -3.46 12.99
C LYS A 315 13.22 -2.60 11.74
N ARG A 316 12.14 -2.49 10.94
CA ARG A 316 12.19 -1.95 9.57
C ARG A 316 11.54 -0.58 9.42
N VAL A 317 10.57 -0.23 10.26
CA VAL A 317 9.81 1.02 10.16
C VAL A 317 10.26 1.98 11.27
N GLN A 318 11.43 2.59 11.08
CA GLN A 318 12.11 3.42 12.08
C GLN A 318 12.16 4.90 11.64
N PRO A 319 11.08 5.69 11.84
CA PRO A 319 11.02 7.07 11.35
C PRO A 319 12.05 8.00 12.00
N HIS A 320 12.46 7.72 13.25
CA HIS A 320 13.44 8.51 13.98
C HIS A 320 14.83 8.52 13.31
N ARG A 321 15.14 7.54 12.44
CA ARG A 321 16.42 7.48 11.70
C ARG A 321 16.54 8.60 10.66
N TYR A 322 15.43 9.26 10.35
CA TYR A 322 15.37 10.31 9.34
C TYR A 322 15.32 11.72 9.92
N TYR A 323 15.58 11.83 11.22
CA TYR A 323 15.68 13.08 11.95
C TYR A 323 17.01 13.07 12.72
N SER A 324 17.56 14.24 12.97
CA SER A 324 18.71 14.37 13.88
C SER A 324 18.38 13.69 15.21
N ASN A 325 19.37 13.03 15.84
CA ASN A 325 19.20 12.41 17.15
C ASN A 325 18.50 13.38 18.11
N ILE A 326 17.26 13.06 18.48
CA ILE A 326 16.41 13.88 19.36
C ILE A 326 16.86 13.75 20.83
N ASN A 327 18.17 13.65 21.08
CA ASN A 327 18.73 13.65 22.43
C ASN A 327 18.81 15.07 23.04
N THR A 328 18.21 16.05 22.37
CA THR A 328 18.06 17.44 22.84
C THR A 328 16.60 17.89 22.86
N MET A 329 15.70 17.04 23.36
CA MET A 329 14.43 17.49 23.94
C MET A 329 14.59 17.40 25.47
N PRO A 330 14.33 18.48 26.25
CA PRO A 330 14.40 18.39 27.69
C PRO A 330 13.42 17.32 28.16
N ARG A 331 13.91 16.35 28.94
CA ARG A 331 13.01 15.46 29.69
C ARG A 331 12.18 16.38 30.57
N ASN A 332 10.86 16.35 30.43
CA ASN A 332 9.99 17.00 31.40
C ASN A 332 10.38 16.48 32.79
N SER A 333 11.06 17.33 33.56
CA SER A 333 11.12 17.20 35.00
C SER A 333 9.69 17.27 35.50
N SER A 334 9.22 16.15 36.03
CA SER A 334 8.06 16.09 36.89
C SER A 334 8.22 17.14 37.99
N ALA A 335 7.39 18.18 37.94
CA ALA A 335 7.17 19.08 39.06
C ALA A 335 6.32 18.34 40.10
N SER A 336 6.78 18.47 41.34
CA SER A 336 6.23 17.92 42.59
C SER A 336 4.80 18.32 42.88
#